data_AF-A0A2V9C3Q2-F1
#
_entry.id   AF-A0A2V9C3Q2-F1
#
_cell.length_a   1.000
_cell.length_b   1.000
_cell.length_c   1.000
_cell.angle_alpha   90.00
_cell.angle_beta   90.00
_cell.angle_gamma   90.00
#
_symmetry.space_group_name_H-M   'P 1'
#
loop_
_entity.id
_entity.type
_entity.pdbx_description
1 polymer ?
#
loop_
_entity_poly.entity_id
_entity_poly.type
_entity_poly.pdbx_seq_one_letter_code
_entity_poly.pdbx_strand_id
1 'polypeptide(L)' 'MARLSRNIHLFDAPPKELPNGVLLPDKDVPILLAAIEARATHLITGDLRHFGSYFGKKIQCILVLPPGNYLKKTGPGR' A
#
# COMPACT_ATOMS: atom_id res chain seq x y z
N MET A 1 14.41 -21.71 2.63
CA MET A 1 13.47 -20.73 2.03
C MET A 1 12.53 -20.24 3.13
N ALA A 2 12.57 -18.95 3.49
CA ALA A 2 11.67 -18.40 4.50
C ALA A 2 10.23 -18.32 3.95
N ARG A 3 9.23 -18.82 4.69
CA ARG A 3 7.81 -18.55 4.39
C ARG A 3 7.53 -17.10 4.80
N LEU A 4 7.42 -16.22 3.80
CA LEU A 4 7.28 -14.77 4.00
C LEU A 4 5.84 -14.33 4.30
N SER A 5 4.84 -15.19 4.13
CA SER A 5 3.43 -14.84 4.37
C SER A 5 2.64 -16.00 4.97
N ARG A 6 1.90 -15.72 6.03
CA ARG A 6 0.98 -16.67 6.69
C ARG A 6 -0.34 -16.78 5.94
N ASN A 7 -0.87 -15.64 5.46
CA ASN A 7 -2.11 -15.54 4.71
C ASN A 7 -1.86 -14.71 3.43
N ILE A 8 -2.38 -15.16 2.30
CA ILE A 8 -2.34 -14.44 1.02
C ILE A 8 -3.76 -14.40 0.47
N HIS A 9 -4.22 -13.23 0.05
CA HIS A 9 -5.49 -13.03 -0.63
C HIS A 9 -5.21 -12.28 -1.93
N LEU A 10 -5.84 -12.70 -3.03
CA LEU A 10 -5.72 -12.07 -4.34
C LEU A 10 -6.96 -11.22 -4.59
N PHE A 11 -6.74 -10.02 -5.12
CA PHE A 11 -7.79 -9.07 -5.46
C PHE A 11 -7.47 -8.47 -6.82
N ASP A 12 -8.48 -8.34 -7.66
CA ASP A 12 -8.36 -7.59 -8.90
C ASP A 12 -8.38 -6.08 -8.60
N ALA A 13 -7.67 -5.31 -9.43
CA ALA A 13 -7.83 -3.87 -9.45
C ALA A 13 -9.13 -3.55 -10.20
N PRO A 14 -10.13 -2.92 -9.57
CA PRO A 14 -11.34 -2.53 -10.26
C PRO A 14 -11.02 -1.51 -11.37
N PRO A 15 -11.79 -1.48 -12.49
CA PRO A 15 -11.67 -0.45 -13.52
C PRO A 15 -12.25 0.87 -12.99
N LYS A 16 -11.55 1.47 -12.04
CA LYS A 16 -11.94 2.66 -11.29
C LYS A 16 -10.87 3.73 -11.47
N GLU A 17 -11.30 4.98 -11.53
CA GLU A 17 -10.38 6.11 -11.53
C GLU A 17 -9.68 6.25 -10.16
N LEU A 18 -8.48 6.84 -10.19
CA LEU A 18 -7.77 7.17 -8.97
C LEU A 18 -8.58 8.16 -8.12
N PRO A 19 -8.44 8.11 -6.78
CA PRO A 19 -8.97 9.15 -5.92
C PRO A 19 -8.41 10.53 -6.32
N ASN A 20 -9.24 11.57 -6.20
CA ASN A 20 -8.86 12.94 -6.51
C ASN A 20 -7.54 13.35 -5.83
N GLY A 21 -6.64 13.96 -6.60
CA GLY A 21 -5.35 14.44 -6.11
C GLY A 21 -4.26 13.36 -5.99
N VAL A 22 -4.57 12.10 -6.36
CA VAL A 22 -3.56 11.05 -6.50
C VAL A 22 -3.07 11.00 -7.94
N LEU A 23 -1.76 11.13 -8.10
CA LEU A 23 -1.03 11.00 -9.36
C LEU A 23 -0.09 9.80 -9.23
N LEU A 24 -0.32 8.78 -10.06
CA LEU A 24 0.54 7.61 -10.22
C LEU A 24 0.67 7.30 -11.72
N PRO A 25 1.80 6.74 -12.19
CA PRO A 25 1.89 6.27 -13.56
C PRO A 25 0.96 5.05 -13.76
N ASP A 26 0.50 4.83 -14.99
CA ASP A 26 -0.48 3.79 -15.34
C ASP A 26 -0.13 2.41 -14.79
N LYS A 27 1.16 2.05 -14.78
CA LYS A 27 1.64 0.76 -14.27
C LYS A 27 1.42 0.56 -12.76
N ASP A 28 1.36 1.64 -11.99
CA ASP A 28 1.27 1.62 -10.53
C ASP A 28 -0.16 1.89 -10.03
N VAL A 29 -1.05 2.40 -10.90
CA VAL A 29 -2.49 2.61 -10.61
C VAL A 29 -3.16 1.34 -10.06
N PRO A 30 -3.00 0.14 -10.67
CA PRO A 30 -3.64 -1.08 -10.18
C PRO A 30 -3.28 -1.44 -8.74
N ILE A 31 -2.08 -1.10 -8.27
CA ILE A 31 -1.61 -1.43 -6.92
C ILE A 31 -2.47 -0.73 -5.86
N LEU A 32 -2.71 0.57 -6.05
CA LEU A 32 -3.54 1.34 -5.11
C LEU A 32 -5.01 0.93 -5.21
N LEU A 33 -5.53 0.70 -6.42
CA LEU A 33 -6.92 0.29 -6.60
C LEU A 33 -7.21 -1.08 -5.99
N ALA A 34 -6.29 -2.05 -6.14
CA ALA A 34 -6.40 -3.35 -5.49
C ALA A 34 -6.37 -3.23 -3.95
N ALA A 35 -5.56 -2.32 -3.40
CA ALA A 35 -5.55 -2.07 -1.96
C ALA A 35 -6.88 -1.46 -1.45
N ILE A 36 -7.51 -0.59 -2.26
CA ILE A 36 -8.85 -0.04 -1.99
C ILE A 36 -9.89 -1.15 -2.03
N GLU A 37 -9.87 -2.00 -3.06
CA GLU A 37 -10.81 -3.12 -3.21
C GLU A 37 -10.68 -4.12 -2.06
N ALA A 38 -9.44 -4.46 -1.69
CA ALA A 38 -9.14 -5.31 -0.55
C ALA A 38 -9.54 -4.69 0.81
N ARG A 39 -10.00 -3.43 0.83
CA ARG A 39 -10.26 -2.64 2.03
C ARG A 39 -9.08 -2.68 3.00
N ALA A 40 -7.87 -2.59 2.44
CA ALA A 40 -6.65 -2.64 3.21
C ALA A 40 -6.58 -1.46 4.18
N THR A 41 -5.92 -1.68 5.32
CA THR A 41 -5.61 -0.59 6.26
C THR A 41 -4.28 0.08 5.93
N HIS A 42 -3.38 -0.64 5.25
CA HIS A 42 -2.03 -0.21 4.94
C HIS A 42 -1.62 -0.66 3.53
N LEU A 43 -0.89 0.20 2.82
CA LEU A 43 -0.14 -0.14 1.62
C LEU A 43 1.35 -0.02 1.93
N ILE A 44 2.06 -1.15 1.94
CA ILE A 44 3.48 -1.19 2.28
C ILE A 44 4.27 -1.34 0.98
N THR A 45 5.13 -0.38 0.67
CA THR A 45 5.95 -0.41 -0.55
C THR A 45 7.30 0.28 -0.36
N GLY A 46 8.33 -0.24 -1.04
CA GLY A 46 9.65 0.38 -1.12
C GLY A 46 9.79 1.37 -2.27
N ASP A 47 8.76 1.58 -3.09
CA ASP A 47 8.81 2.52 -4.22
C ASP A 47 8.80 3.98 -3.75
N LEU A 48 10.00 4.54 -3.62
CA LEU A 48 10.20 5.94 -3.25
C LEU A 48 9.86 6.91 -4.39
N ARG A 49 9.89 6.47 -5.65
CA ARG A 49 9.76 7.36 -6.81
C ARG A 49 8.30 7.75 -7.03
N HIS A 50 7.39 6.78 -7.05
CA HIS A 50 5.98 7.03 -7.36
C HIS A 50 5.12 7.14 -6.11
N PHE A 51 5.43 6.39 -5.05
CA PHE A 51 4.64 6.41 -3.81
C PHE A 51 5.24 7.29 -2.70
N GLY A 52 6.49 7.75 -2.84
CA GLY A 52 7.20 8.48 -1.79
C GLY A 52 6.45 9.73 -1.30
N SER A 53 5.80 10.46 -2.20
CA SER A 53 5.00 11.65 -1.87
C SER A 53 3.74 11.34 -1.04
N TYR A 54 3.33 10.06 -0.97
CA TYR A 54 2.20 9.57 -0.19
C TYR A 54 2.60 8.91 1.13
N PHE A 55 3.89 8.70 1.39
CA PHE A 55 4.33 8.07 2.63
C PHE A 55 3.88 8.87 3.86
N GLY A 56 3.27 8.16 4.83
CA GLY A 56 2.67 8.76 6.02
C GLY A 56 1.29 9.38 5.80
N LYS A 57 0.77 9.41 4.57
CA LYS A 57 -0.56 9.92 4.24
C LYS A 57 -1.57 8.79 4.11
N LYS A 58 -2.85 9.14 4.31
CA LYS A 58 -3.98 8.25 4.04
C LYS A 58 -4.61 8.56 2.70
N ILE A 59 -4.82 7.53 1.89
CA ILE A 59 -5.60 7.59 0.64
C ILE A 59 -6.77 6.63 0.81
N GLN A 60 -8.01 7.13 0.78
CA GLN A 60 -9.21 6.30 1.00
C GLN A 60 -9.07 5.38 2.23
N CYS A 61 -8.65 5.97 3.36
CA CYS A 61 -8.38 5.28 4.64
C CYS A 61 -7.17 4.32 4.67
N ILE A 62 -6.46 4.09 3.56
CA ILE A 62 -5.24 3.27 3.49
C ILE A 62 -4.02 4.13 3.85
N LEU A 63 -3.27 3.73 4.87
CA LEU A 63 -2.01 4.39 5.23
C LEU A 63 -0.84 3.84 4.38
N VAL A 64 -0.16 4.70 3.62
CA VAL A 64 0.99 4.30 2.80
C VAL A 64 2.29 4.42 3.60
N LEU A 65 3.09 3.35 3.66
CA LEU A 65 4.34 3.31 4.45
C LEU A 65 5.48 2.56 3.73
N PRO A 66 6.74 2.95 3.99
CA PRO A 66 7.87 2.08 3.68
C PRO A 66 7.93 0.89 4.67
N PRO A 67 8.48 -0.27 4.26
CA PRO A 67 8.56 -1.47 5.10
C PRO A 67 9.20 -1.20 6.47
N GLY A 68 10.28 -0.42 6.51
CA GLY A 68 10.97 -0.09 7.76
C GLY A 68 10.08 0.63 8.77
N ASN A 69 9.16 1.49 8.33
CA ASN A 69 8.25 2.19 9.24
C ASN A 69 7.13 1.29 9.74
N TYR A 70 6.63 0.39 8.89
CA TYR A 70 5.62 -0.58 9.29
C TYR A 70 6.19 -1.55 10.33
N LEU A 71 7.38 -2.10 10.08
CA LEU A 71 7.99 -3.11 10.94
C LEU A 71 8.47 -2.56 12.30
N LYS A 72 8.89 -1.28 12.36
CA LYS A 72 9.22 -0.61 13.63
C LYS A 72 8.03 -0.52 14.58
N LYS A 73 6.79 -0.43 14.07
CA LYS A 73 5.57 -0.43 14.89
C LYS A 73 5.18 -1.81 15.41
N THR A 74 5.73 -2.89 14.82
CA THR A 74 5.42 -4.27 15.18
C THR A 74 6.55 -4.98 15.93
N GLY A 75 7.66 -4.29 16.22
CA GLY A 75 8.66 -4.81 17.15
C GLY A 75 8.07 -4.92 18.56
N PRO A 76 8.53 -5.87 19.41
CA PRO A 76 8.16 -5.85 20.81
C PRO A 76 8.46 -4.46 21.38
N GLY A 77 7.44 -3.84 21.98
CA GLY A 77 7.60 -2.55 22.65
C GLY A 77 8.78 -2.62 23.60
N ARG A 78 9.62 -1.58 23.57
CA ARG A 78 10.53 -1.31 24.69
C ARG A 78 9.71 -0.97 25.92
#